data_AF-A0A1E3H325-F1
#
_entry.id   AF-A0A1E3H325-F1
#
_cell.length_a   1.000
_cell.length_b   1.000
_cell.length_c   1.000
_cell.angle_alpha   90.00
_cell.angle_beta   90.00
_cell.angle_gamma   90.00
#
_symmetry.space_group_name_H-M   'P 1'
#
loop_
_entity.id
_entity.type
_entity.pdbx_description
1 polymer ?
#
loop_
_entity_poly.entity_id
_entity_poly.type
_entity_poly.pdbx_seq_one_letter_code
_entity_poly.pdbx_strand_id
1 'polypeptide(L)'
;MTGASPEAAGAEVETAISRLFTYGALADKYDGRVHGAPLRGLALGLHEPVGVVGVVCPDEAPLLSLVSLMAPLVAMGNRVVIVPSERHPLAATDFCQVLESSDVPDGVVNLVTGPARDLLVTLAAHDDVDAVWAFGAAELSEAAERLSAGNLKRTLTDDGRLTDWFDPAASEGEILLRHAVEVKSVWIPYGV
;
A
#
# COMPACT_ATOMS: atom_id res chain seq x y z
N MET A 1 18.59 -5.82 14.93
CA MET A 1 18.22 -4.76 13.96
C MET A 1 17.37 -3.67 14.61
N THR A 2 16.36 -4.01 15.43
CA THR A 2 15.52 -3.03 16.16
C THR A 2 15.79 -2.95 17.67
N GLY A 3 16.37 -3.99 18.27
CA GLY A 3 16.55 -4.10 19.72
C GLY A 3 15.35 -4.72 20.45
N ALA A 4 14.33 -5.19 19.70
CA ALA A 4 13.18 -5.91 20.24
C ALA A 4 13.56 -7.27 20.87
N SER A 5 12.73 -7.76 21.78
CA SER A 5 12.88 -9.10 22.34
C SER A 5 12.68 -10.18 21.26
N PRO A 6 13.26 -11.38 21.40
CA PRO A 6 13.05 -12.47 20.44
C PRO A 6 11.58 -12.83 20.24
N GLU A 7 10.78 -12.76 21.30
CA GLU A 7 9.34 -13.01 21.25
C GLU A 7 8.60 -11.96 20.41
N ALA A 8 8.88 -10.67 20.64
CA ALA A 8 8.26 -9.59 19.88
C ALA A 8 8.70 -9.61 18.40
N ALA A 9 9.98 -9.89 18.14
CA ALA A 9 10.48 -10.04 16.77
C ALA A 9 9.84 -11.25 16.06
N GLY A 10 9.65 -12.37 16.76
CA GLY A 10 8.94 -13.53 16.23
C GLY A 10 7.49 -13.20 15.89
N ALA A 11 6.78 -12.48 16.78
CA ALA A 11 5.41 -12.06 16.53
C ALA A 11 5.28 -11.11 15.31
N GLU A 12 6.22 -10.18 15.12
CA GLU A 12 6.25 -9.30 13.93
C GLU A 12 6.37 -10.11 12.64
N VAL A 13 7.29 -11.08 12.58
CA VAL A 13 7.50 -11.95 11.41
C VAL A 13 6.28 -12.82 11.13
N GLU A 14 5.72 -13.48 12.14
CA GLU A 14 4.53 -14.34 11.98
C GLU A 14 3.32 -13.53 11.50
N THR A 15 3.15 -12.32 12.02
CA THR A 15 2.06 -11.42 11.60
C THR A 15 2.26 -10.97 10.15
N ALA A 16 3.50 -10.66 9.75
CA ALA A 16 3.82 -10.29 8.37
C ALA A 16 3.55 -11.44 7.39
N ILE A 17 3.88 -12.68 7.78
CA ILE A 17 3.55 -13.89 7.00
C ILE A 17 2.03 -14.03 6.85
N SER A 18 1.28 -13.89 7.96
CA SER A 18 -0.19 -13.93 7.91
C SER A 18 -0.75 -12.85 6.96
N ARG A 19 -0.19 -11.65 6.98
CA ARG A 19 -0.60 -10.52 6.14
C ARG A 19 -0.42 -10.84 4.65
N LEU A 20 0.69 -11.47 4.27
CA LEU A 20 0.92 -11.94 2.90
C LEU A 20 -0.12 -12.98 2.48
N PHE A 21 -0.46 -13.94 3.36
CA PHE A 21 -1.49 -14.93 3.06
C PHE A 21 -2.88 -14.32 2.92
N THR A 22 -3.25 -13.37 3.77
CA THR A 22 -4.53 -12.67 3.67
C THR A 22 -4.66 -11.97 2.31
N TYR A 23 -3.67 -11.18 1.91
CA TYR A 23 -3.76 -10.44 0.64
C TYR A 23 -3.56 -11.33 -0.58
N GLY A 24 -2.79 -12.42 -0.47
CA GLY A 24 -2.75 -13.46 -1.49
C GLY A 24 -4.12 -14.13 -1.70
N ALA A 25 -4.88 -14.33 -0.62
CA ALA A 25 -6.23 -14.88 -0.71
C ALA A 25 -7.25 -13.90 -1.30
N LEU A 26 -7.03 -12.58 -1.13
CA LEU A 26 -7.93 -11.52 -1.61
C LEU A 26 -7.62 -11.02 -3.03
N ALA A 27 -6.46 -11.36 -3.60
CA ALA A 27 -6.01 -10.91 -4.92
C ALA A 27 -7.02 -11.17 -6.05
N ASP A 28 -7.81 -12.24 -5.96
CA ASP A 28 -8.85 -12.64 -6.92
C ASP A 28 -10.28 -12.59 -6.35
N LYS A 29 -10.47 -12.01 -5.16
CA LYS A 29 -11.75 -12.02 -4.42
C LYS A 29 -12.24 -10.65 -3.96
N TYR A 30 -11.63 -9.56 -4.46
CA TYR A 30 -12.08 -8.21 -4.16
C TYR A 30 -13.09 -7.70 -5.20
N ASP A 31 -14.30 -8.26 -5.13
CA ASP A 31 -15.35 -8.05 -6.13
C ASP A 31 -15.83 -6.59 -6.23
N GLY A 32 -16.18 -6.20 -7.46
CA GLY A 32 -16.89 -4.96 -7.75
C GLY A 32 -18.37 -5.01 -7.34
N ARG A 33 -19.13 -3.98 -7.70
CA ARG A 33 -20.56 -3.88 -7.39
C ARG A 33 -21.42 -3.72 -8.63
N VAL A 34 -22.63 -4.27 -8.59
CA VAL A 34 -23.64 -4.10 -9.65
C VAL A 34 -24.73 -3.18 -9.14
N HIS A 35 -25.00 -2.11 -9.87
CA HIS A 35 -26.02 -1.12 -9.55
C HIS A 35 -27.13 -1.14 -10.62
N GLY A 36 -28.38 -1.15 -10.16
CA GLY A 36 -29.53 -0.90 -11.04
C GLY A 36 -29.51 0.54 -11.54
N ALA A 37 -29.64 0.74 -12.85
CA ALA A 37 -29.71 2.06 -13.44
C ALA A 37 -31.18 2.48 -13.69
N PRO A 38 -31.51 3.78 -13.58
CA PRO A 38 -32.83 4.28 -13.95
C PRO A 38 -33.09 4.25 -15.48
N LEU A 39 -32.02 4.13 -16.27
CA LEU A 39 -32.06 3.89 -17.72
C LEU A 39 -32.05 2.37 -18.00
N ARG A 40 -32.45 1.93 -19.19
CA ARG A 40 -32.35 0.51 -19.59
C ARG A 40 -30.89 0.04 -19.53
N GLY A 41 -30.52 -0.67 -18.45
CA GLY A 41 -29.17 -1.18 -18.27
C GLY A 41 -28.76 -1.42 -16.82
N LEU A 42 -27.51 -1.82 -16.65
CA LEU A 42 -26.81 -1.93 -15.37
C LEU A 42 -25.58 -1.03 -15.37
N ALA A 43 -25.20 -0.53 -14.21
CA ALA A 43 -23.90 0.09 -13.97
C ALA A 43 -23.04 -0.85 -13.13
N LEU A 44 -21.93 -1.33 -13.71
CA LEU A 44 -20.96 -2.20 -13.05
C LEU A 44 -19.83 -1.33 -12.49
N GLY A 45 -19.72 -1.22 -11.17
CA GLY A 45 -18.58 -0.60 -10.50
C GLY A 45 -17.46 -1.62 -10.35
N LEU A 46 -16.57 -1.69 -11.34
CA LEU A 46 -15.41 -2.60 -11.33
C LEU A 46 -14.25 -1.97 -10.59
N HIS A 47 -13.46 -2.80 -9.90
CA HIS A 47 -12.21 -2.38 -9.29
C HIS A 47 -11.05 -2.53 -10.28
N GLU A 48 -10.23 -1.50 -10.39
CA GLU A 48 -9.00 -1.49 -11.18
C GLU A 48 -7.84 -0.99 -10.34
N PRO A 49 -6.58 -1.41 -10.62
CA PRO A 49 -5.43 -0.86 -9.92
C PRO A 49 -5.35 0.65 -10.09
N VAL A 50 -4.81 1.32 -9.06
CA VAL A 50 -4.48 2.75 -9.13
C VAL A 50 -3.35 2.99 -10.13
N GLY A 51 -2.33 2.14 -10.13
CA GLY A 51 -1.19 2.23 -11.05
C GLY A 51 0.15 2.10 -10.33
N VAL A 52 0.95 3.16 -10.31
CA VAL A 52 2.23 3.27 -9.61
C VAL A 52 2.02 4.00 -8.28
N VAL A 53 2.39 3.37 -7.18
CA VAL A 53 2.20 3.93 -5.82
C VAL A 53 3.55 4.10 -5.13
N GLY A 54 3.84 5.33 -4.70
CA GLY A 54 4.95 5.62 -3.80
C GLY A 54 4.54 5.35 -2.35
N VAL A 55 5.36 4.63 -1.59
CA VAL A 55 5.07 4.28 -0.21
C VAL A 55 6.24 4.71 0.67
N VAL A 56 5.96 5.40 1.78
CA VAL A 56 6.93 5.69 2.84
C VAL A 56 6.43 5.02 4.11
N CYS A 57 7.19 4.04 4.58
CA CYS A 57 6.88 3.26 5.77
C CYS A 57 7.34 4.00 7.04
N PRO A 58 6.65 3.79 8.17
CA PRO A 58 7.08 4.35 9.45
C PRO A 58 8.25 3.53 10.03
N ASP A 59 8.76 3.97 11.18
CA ASP A 59 9.87 3.28 11.87
C ASP A 59 9.42 2.13 12.77
N GLU A 60 8.18 2.12 13.23
CA GLU A 60 7.60 1.03 14.00
C GLU A 60 7.31 -0.21 13.14
N ALA A 61 7.50 -1.39 13.76
CA ALA A 61 7.28 -2.71 13.16
C ALA A 61 7.79 -2.78 11.70
N PRO A 62 9.10 -2.52 11.45
CA PRO A 62 9.62 -2.16 10.13
C PRO A 62 9.40 -3.23 9.04
N LEU A 63 9.33 -4.51 9.40
CA LEU A 63 8.97 -5.56 8.44
C LEU A 63 7.46 -5.63 8.25
N LEU A 64 6.71 -5.61 9.35
CA LEU A 64 5.25 -5.77 9.30
C LEU A 64 4.56 -4.57 8.63
N SER A 65 4.99 -3.33 8.89
CA SER A 65 4.44 -2.13 8.26
C SER A 65 4.73 -2.12 6.75
N LEU A 66 5.96 -2.47 6.35
CA LEU A 66 6.34 -2.65 4.95
C LEU A 66 5.43 -3.66 4.25
N VAL A 67 5.28 -4.86 4.83
CA VAL A 67 4.46 -5.92 4.24
C VAL A 67 2.98 -5.54 4.22
N SER A 68 2.48 -4.91 5.29
CA SER A 68 1.07 -4.50 5.40
C SER A 68 0.67 -3.45 4.37
N LEU A 69 1.59 -2.56 3.98
CA LEU A 69 1.36 -1.56 2.95
C LEU A 69 1.62 -2.10 1.54
N MET A 70 2.65 -2.93 1.36
CA MET A 70 3.01 -3.51 0.06
C MET A 70 1.98 -4.53 -0.44
N ALA A 71 1.61 -5.49 0.42
CA ALA A 71 0.81 -6.63 0.03
C ALA A 71 -0.57 -6.28 -0.58
N PRO A 72 -1.37 -5.34 -0.04
CA PRO A 72 -2.65 -4.96 -0.67
C PRO A 72 -2.45 -4.29 -2.04
N LEU A 73 -1.41 -3.46 -2.17
CA LEU A 73 -1.11 -2.77 -3.42
C LEU A 73 -0.77 -3.77 -4.52
N VAL A 74 0.15 -4.71 -4.24
CA VAL A 74 0.56 -5.74 -5.19
C VAL A 74 -0.61 -6.70 -5.50
N ALA A 75 -1.37 -7.13 -4.49
CA ALA A 75 -2.52 -8.00 -4.67
C ALA A 75 -3.58 -7.40 -5.61
N MET A 76 -3.77 -6.07 -5.56
CA MET A 76 -4.69 -5.35 -6.44
C MET A 76 -4.10 -4.96 -7.80
N GLY A 77 -2.86 -5.37 -8.11
CA GLY A 77 -2.21 -5.16 -9.41
C GLY A 77 -1.44 -3.84 -9.54
N ASN A 78 -1.13 -3.17 -8.44
CA ASN A 78 -0.30 -1.96 -8.44
C ASN A 78 1.20 -2.30 -8.46
N ARG A 79 2.00 -1.36 -8.96
CA ARG A 79 3.46 -1.37 -8.83
C ARG A 79 3.84 -0.40 -7.73
N VAL A 80 4.84 -0.74 -6.93
CA VAL A 80 5.19 0.02 -5.73
C VAL A 80 6.65 0.44 -5.71
N VAL A 81 6.88 1.68 -5.28
CA VAL A 81 8.20 2.21 -4.93
C VAL A 81 8.17 2.54 -3.45
N ILE A 82 8.85 1.73 -2.64
CA ILE A 82 8.76 1.77 -1.19
C ILE A 82 10.06 2.31 -0.60
N VAL A 83 9.91 3.32 0.24
CA VAL A 83 10.93 3.78 1.18
C VAL A 83 10.66 3.10 2.53
N PRO A 84 11.47 2.11 2.92
CA PRO A 84 11.29 1.41 4.19
C PRO A 84 11.68 2.32 5.37
N SER A 85 11.51 1.81 6.61
CA SER A 85 11.97 2.50 7.82
C SER A 85 13.39 3.04 7.65
N GLU A 86 13.55 4.35 7.87
CA GLU A 86 14.85 5.02 7.82
C GLU A 86 15.75 4.54 8.96
N ARG A 87 15.15 4.28 10.13
CA ARG A 87 15.88 3.85 11.32
C ARG A 87 16.29 2.37 11.30
N HIS A 88 15.46 1.52 10.70
CA HIS A 88 15.63 0.07 10.71
C HIS A 88 15.50 -0.56 9.29
N PRO A 89 16.28 -0.09 8.30
CA PRO A 89 16.10 -0.48 6.89
C PRO A 89 16.53 -1.92 6.59
N LEU A 90 17.34 -2.53 7.46
CA LEU A 90 17.97 -3.83 7.18
C LEU A 90 16.96 -4.98 7.04
N ALA A 91 15.82 -4.92 7.73
CA ALA A 91 14.76 -5.91 7.55
C ALA A 91 14.18 -5.87 6.13
N ALA A 92 14.04 -4.66 5.55
CA ALA A 92 13.58 -4.49 4.18
C ALA A 92 14.63 -4.95 3.17
N THR A 93 15.93 -4.73 3.43
CA THR A 93 16.99 -5.20 2.53
C THR A 93 17.10 -6.72 2.52
N ASP A 94 16.90 -7.38 3.66
CA ASP A 94 16.84 -8.85 3.71
C ASP A 94 15.61 -9.38 2.97
N PHE A 95 14.49 -8.66 3.04
CA PHE A 95 13.26 -9.00 2.32
C PHE A 95 13.41 -8.96 0.79
N CYS A 96 14.39 -8.23 0.23
CA CYS A 96 14.73 -8.31 -1.19
C CYS A 96 14.98 -9.76 -1.66
N GLN A 97 15.68 -10.55 -0.84
CA GLN A 97 15.99 -11.95 -1.18
C GLN A 97 14.72 -12.80 -1.24
N VAL A 98 13.74 -12.51 -0.39
CA VAL A 98 12.44 -13.17 -0.38
C VAL A 98 11.66 -12.83 -1.65
N LEU A 99 11.65 -11.56 -2.07
CA LEU A 99 11.02 -11.11 -3.31
C LEU A 99 11.65 -11.78 -4.54
N GLU A 100 12.99 -11.81 -4.60
CA GLU A 100 13.74 -12.45 -5.69
C GLU A 100 13.46 -13.96 -5.76
N SER A 101 13.43 -14.64 -4.61
CA SER A 101 13.14 -16.08 -4.54
C SER A 101 11.69 -16.44 -4.79
N SER A 102 10.79 -15.45 -4.78
CA SER A 102 9.35 -15.63 -5.01
C SER A 102 8.94 -15.33 -6.45
N ASP A 103 9.90 -15.12 -7.35
CA ASP A 103 9.67 -14.78 -8.77
C ASP A 103 8.78 -13.54 -8.96
N VAL A 104 8.89 -12.56 -8.06
CA VAL A 104 8.17 -11.28 -8.21
C VAL A 104 8.68 -10.59 -9.49
N PRO A 105 7.81 -10.25 -10.46
CA PRO A 105 8.27 -9.66 -11.70
C PRO A 105 9.02 -8.34 -11.48
N ASP A 106 10.05 -8.11 -12.28
CA ASP A 106 10.87 -6.90 -12.23
C ASP A 106 10.00 -5.63 -12.30
N GLY A 107 10.27 -4.70 -11.38
CA GLY A 107 9.56 -3.42 -11.30
C GLY A 107 8.22 -3.45 -10.57
N VAL A 108 7.71 -4.62 -10.14
CA VAL A 108 6.47 -4.68 -9.33
C VAL A 108 6.72 -4.13 -7.93
N VAL A 109 7.81 -4.55 -7.27
CA VAL A 109 8.23 -4.04 -5.96
C VAL A 109 9.63 -3.46 -6.08
N ASN A 110 9.78 -2.19 -5.76
CA ASN A 110 11.06 -1.48 -5.79
C ASN A 110 11.32 -0.90 -4.40
N LEU A 111 12.46 -1.24 -3.79
CA LEU A 111 12.85 -0.75 -2.47
C LEU A 111 13.96 0.30 -2.60
N VAL A 112 13.77 1.48 -2.02
CA VAL A 112 14.74 2.59 -2.03
C VAL A 112 14.99 3.05 -0.61
N THR A 113 16.18 2.75 -0.08
CA THR A 113 16.58 3.17 1.28
C THR A 113 17.22 4.56 1.25
N GLY A 114 16.98 5.35 2.30
CA GLY A 114 17.54 6.69 2.45
C GLY A 114 16.70 7.58 3.36
N PRO A 115 17.01 8.89 3.44
CA PRO A 115 16.24 9.83 4.24
C PRO A 115 14.79 9.93 3.74
N ALA A 116 13.83 9.56 4.60
CA ALA A 116 12.42 9.42 4.21
C ALA A 116 11.83 10.73 3.69
N ARG A 117 12.21 11.86 4.31
CA ARG A 117 11.76 13.20 3.93
C ARG A 117 12.17 13.57 2.50
N ASP A 118 13.42 13.32 2.13
CA ASP A 118 13.96 13.73 0.83
C ASP A 118 13.37 12.87 -0.30
N LEU A 119 13.22 11.57 -0.04
CA LEU A 119 12.60 10.63 -0.97
C LEU A 119 11.10 10.90 -1.13
N LEU A 120 10.39 11.22 -0.05
CA LEU A 120 8.97 11.58 -0.11
C LEU A 120 8.73 12.81 -0.97
N VAL A 121 9.54 13.86 -0.82
CA VAL A 121 9.40 15.09 -1.64
C VAL A 121 9.46 14.75 -3.12
N THR A 122 10.38 13.85 -3.50
CA THR A 122 10.53 13.39 -4.88
C THR A 122 9.32 12.58 -5.33
N LEU A 123 8.89 11.58 -4.54
CA LEU A 123 7.73 10.73 -4.87
C LEU A 123 6.43 11.54 -4.99
N ALA A 124 6.17 12.45 -4.04
CA ALA A 124 4.95 13.25 -4.00
C ALA A 124 4.88 14.29 -5.12
N ALA A 125 6.02 14.82 -5.56
CA ALA A 125 6.09 15.77 -6.68
C ALA A 125 6.16 15.09 -8.06
N HIS A 126 6.34 13.77 -8.15
CA HIS A 126 6.50 13.07 -9.42
C HIS A 126 5.16 12.96 -10.17
N ASP A 127 5.16 13.27 -11.48
CA ASP A 127 3.93 13.26 -12.28
C ASP A 127 3.47 11.83 -12.66
N ASP A 128 4.41 10.90 -12.90
CA ASP A 128 4.12 9.47 -13.19
C ASP A 128 3.86 8.60 -11.93
N VAL A 129 3.62 9.21 -10.77
CA VAL A 129 3.16 8.50 -9.57
C VAL A 129 1.67 8.77 -9.40
N ASP A 130 0.87 7.71 -9.33
CA ASP A 130 -0.60 7.79 -9.32
C ASP A 130 -1.16 7.95 -7.89
N ALA A 131 -0.43 7.47 -6.88
CA ALA A 131 -0.76 7.70 -5.47
C ALA A 131 0.48 7.68 -4.56
N VAL A 132 0.38 8.33 -3.40
CA VAL A 132 1.39 8.32 -2.35
C VAL A 132 0.79 7.89 -1.01
N TRP A 133 1.40 6.89 -0.40
CA TRP A 133 1.08 6.41 0.95
C TRP A 133 2.23 6.84 1.87
N ALA A 134 1.97 7.71 2.85
CA ALA A 134 2.99 8.24 3.74
C ALA A 134 2.57 8.06 5.20
N PHE A 135 3.33 7.23 5.92
CA PHE A 135 3.09 6.89 7.32
C PHE A 135 4.30 7.32 8.17
N GLY A 136 4.06 7.67 9.43
CA GLY A 136 5.11 8.04 10.38
C GLY A 136 4.95 9.46 10.91
N ALA A 137 5.91 10.35 10.62
CA ALA A 137 5.91 11.70 11.18
C ALA A 137 4.86 12.60 10.52
N ALA A 138 4.21 13.49 11.29
CA ALA A 138 3.15 14.38 10.80
C ALA A 138 3.61 15.27 9.63
N GLU A 139 4.89 15.66 9.62
CA GLU A 139 5.50 16.46 8.57
C GLU A 139 5.56 15.70 7.23
N LEU A 140 5.64 14.37 7.26
CA LEU A 140 5.57 13.55 6.05
C LEU A 140 4.14 13.59 5.48
N SER A 141 3.12 13.42 6.33
CA SER A 141 1.72 13.49 5.91
C SER A 141 1.40 14.85 5.28
N GLU A 142 1.77 15.95 5.93
CA GLU A 142 1.57 17.30 5.40
C GLU A 142 2.31 17.51 4.07
N ALA A 143 3.56 17.05 3.97
CA ALA A 143 4.34 17.18 2.76
C ALA A 143 3.76 16.35 1.60
N ALA A 144 3.32 15.13 1.87
CA ALA A 144 2.71 14.24 0.90
C ALA A 144 1.47 14.88 0.28
N GLU A 145 0.55 15.39 1.09
CA GLU A 145 -0.68 16.03 0.63
C GLU A 145 -0.40 17.33 -0.13
N ARG A 146 0.46 18.19 0.41
CA ARG A 146 0.78 19.48 -0.20
C ARG A 146 1.46 19.34 -1.56
N LEU A 147 2.41 18.40 -1.69
CA LEU A 147 3.16 18.21 -2.94
C LEU A 147 2.39 17.40 -3.98
N SER A 148 1.48 16.53 -3.54
CA SER A 148 0.58 15.76 -4.43
C SER A 148 -0.43 16.64 -5.19
N ALA A 149 -0.61 17.90 -4.77
CA ALA A 149 -1.50 18.84 -5.44
C ALA A 149 -1.11 19.15 -6.90
N GLY A 150 0.14 18.85 -7.33
CA GLY A 150 0.61 19.08 -8.70
C GLY A 150 -0.17 18.30 -9.77
N ASN A 151 -0.34 16.98 -9.57
CA ASN A 151 -1.10 16.11 -10.47
C ASN A 151 -2.40 15.57 -9.84
N LEU A 152 -2.73 16.02 -8.62
CA LEU A 152 -3.89 15.56 -7.84
C LEU A 152 -3.89 14.05 -7.58
N LYS A 153 -2.70 13.43 -7.50
CA LYS A 153 -2.54 12.02 -7.09
C LYS A 153 -3.20 11.78 -5.74
N ARG A 154 -3.69 10.56 -5.53
CA ARG A 154 -4.32 10.18 -4.26
C ARG A 154 -3.28 10.09 -3.15
N THR A 155 -3.67 10.49 -1.95
CA THR A 155 -2.85 10.33 -0.75
C THR A 155 -3.54 9.43 0.27
N LEU A 156 -2.74 8.63 0.98
CA LEU A 156 -3.13 7.93 2.20
C LEU A 156 -2.08 8.23 3.26
N THR A 157 -2.50 8.77 4.40
CA THR A 157 -1.60 9.12 5.50
C THR A 157 -2.21 8.74 6.84
N ASP A 158 -1.39 8.68 7.87
CA ASP A 158 -1.82 8.46 9.27
C ASP A 158 -1.92 9.76 10.08
N ASP A 159 -1.82 10.93 9.43
CA ASP A 159 -1.76 12.25 10.08
C ASP A 159 -0.70 12.37 11.20
N GLY A 160 0.38 11.58 11.14
CA GLY A 160 1.39 11.56 12.21
C GLY A 160 1.00 10.73 13.44
N ARG A 161 -0.06 9.93 13.34
CA ARG A 161 -0.54 9.08 14.43
C ARG A 161 0.11 7.71 14.35
N LEU A 162 0.50 7.18 15.50
CA LEU A 162 1.03 5.83 15.59
C LEU A 162 -0.04 4.82 15.16
N THR A 163 0.25 4.05 14.11
CA THR A 163 -0.60 2.96 13.64
C THR A 163 -0.25 1.69 14.39
N ASP A 164 -1.24 1.01 14.96
CA ASP A 164 -1.04 -0.34 15.50
C ASP A 164 -1.07 -1.36 14.35
N TRP A 165 0.12 -1.72 13.86
CA TRP A 165 0.29 -2.68 12.77
C TRP A 165 -0.12 -4.11 13.14
N PHE A 166 -0.25 -4.41 14.43
CA PHE A 166 -0.72 -5.71 14.91
C PHE A 166 -2.24 -5.79 15.00
N ASP A 167 -2.96 -4.66 14.99
CA ASP A 167 -4.41 -4.62 14.90
C ASP A 167 -4.87 -4.72 13.43
N PRO A 168 -5.51 -5.84 13.02
CA PRO A 168 -6.00 -5.98 11.66
C PRO A 168 -7.05 -4.93 11.29
N ALA A 169 -7.82 -4.41 12.25
CA ALA A 169 -8.83 -3.38 11.97
C ALA A 169 -8.19 -2.05 11.54
N ALA A 170 -6.96 -1.77 11.99
CA ALA A 170 -6.22 -0.56 11.67
C ALA A 170 -5.33 -0.71 10.42
N SER A 171 -4.88 -1.93 10.12
CA SER A 171 -3.78 -2.14 9.16
C SER A 171 -4.04 -3.20 8.09
N GLU A 172 -5.18 -3.91 8.13
CA GLU A 172 -5.52 -5.01 7.21
C GLU A 172 -6.88 -4.81 6.53
N GLY A 173 -7.05 -5.38 5.34
CA GLY A 173 -8.35 -5.60 4.74
C GLY A 173 -8.91 -4.37 4.03
N GLU A 174 -10.20 -4.08 4.24
CA GLU A 174 -10.97 -3.13 3.42
C GLU A 174 -10.40 -1.70 3.47
N ILE A 175 -9.82 -1.31 4.61
CA ILE A 175 -9.22 0.03 4.77
C ILE A 175 -8.07 0.26 3.78
N LEU A 176 -7.22 -0.74 3.52
CA LEU A 176 -6.12 -0.60 2.57
C LEU A 176 -6.54 -0.96 1.14
N LEU A 177 -7.38 -1.99 0.97
CA LEU A 177 -7.85 -2.42 -0.37
C LEU A 177 -8.63 -1.30 -1.07
N ARG A 178 -9.43 -0.53 -0.34
CA ARG A 178 -10.15 0.62 -0.90
C ARG A 178 -9.20 1.69 -1.44
N HIS A 179 -8.05 1.86 -0.81
CA HIS A 179 -7.01 2.80 -1.25
C HIS A 179 -6.15 2.24 -2.38
N ALA A 180 -6.13 0.92 -2.56
CA ALA A 180 -5.35 0.22 -3.59
C ALA A 180 -6.08 0.05 -4.93
N VAL A 181 -7.34 0.49 -5.04
CA VAL A 181 -8.13 0.42 -6.28
C VAL A 181 -8.81 1.73 -6.64
N GLU A 182 -9.14 1.88 -7.93
CA GLU A 182 -10.11 2.82 -8.47
C GLU A 182 -11.41 2.11 -8.85
N VAL A 183 -12.53 2.86 -8.87
CA VAL A 183 -13.82 2.32 -9.34
C VAL A 183 -14.09 2.79 -10.75
N LYS A 184 -14.02 1.88 -11.73
CA LYS A 184 -14.48 2.13 -13.09
C LYS A 184 -15.93 1.70 -13.24
N SER A 185 -16.82 2.67 -13.47
CA SER A 185 -18.23 2.40 -13.75
C SER A 185 -18.45 2.08 -15.24
N VAL A 186 -18.81 0.84 -15.57
CA VAL A 186 -19.14 0.41 -16.93
C VAL A 186 -20.66 0.25 -17.07
N TRP A 187 -21.24 0.97 -18.03
CA TRP A 187 -22.68 0.94 -18.29
C TRP A 187 -22.98 -0.01 -19.45
N ILE A 188 -23.79 -1.02 -19.18
CA ILE A 188 -24.13 -2.03 -20.19
C ILE A 188 -25.64 -2.10 -20.40
N PRO A 189 -26.10 -2.36 -21.63
CA PRO A 189 -27.48 -2.76 -21.87
C PRO A 189 -27.79 -4.02 -21.06
N TYR A 190 -28.95 -4.04 -20.42
CA TYR A 190 -29.43 -5.19 -19.68
C TYR A 190 -30.94 -5.27 -19.88
N GLY A 191 -31.41 -6.42 -20.34
CA GLY A 191 -32.84 -6.69 -20.52
C GLY A 191 -33.46 -6.94 -19.16
N VAL A 192 -34.39 -6.06 -18.76
CA VAL A 192 -35.37 -6.38 -17.72
C VAL A 192 -36.45 -7.26 -18.32
#